data_AF-A0A954D538-F1
#
_entry.id   AF-A0A954D538-F1
#
_cell.length_a   1.000
_cell.length_b   1.000
_cell.length_c   1.000
_cell.angle_alpha   90.00
_cell.angle_beta   90.00
_cell.angle_gamma   90.00
#
_symmetry.space_group_name_H-M   'P 1'
#
loop_
_entity.id
_entity.type
_entity.pdbx_description
1 polymer ?
#
loop_
_entity_poly.entity_id
_entity_poly.type
_entity_poly.pdbx_seq_one_letter_code
_entity_poly.pdbx_strand_id
1 'polypeptide(L)' 'GRLEIDTELKGLDRLQRNIESSSNKISLALIVSAILVSSSLVVANQIGPTWHGVSVLGLSGYVLAGLIGVRIAWATIGRF' A
#
# COMPACT_ATOMS: atom_id res chain seq x y z
N GLY A 1 39.77 -15.55 -17.60
CA GLY A 1 38.37 -15.13 -17.83
C GLY A 1 37.39 -15.90 -16.96
N ARG A 2 37.43 -15.74 -15.63
CA ARG A 2 36.46 -16.36 -14.69
C ARG A 2 35.90 -15.36 -13.66
N LEU A 3 36.22 -14.07 -13.82
CA LEU A 3 35.85 -12.98 -12.90
C LEU A 3 34.72 -12.09 -13.47
N GLU A 4 34.47 -12.19 -14.78
CA GLU A 4 33.45 -11.37 -15.47
C GLU A 4 32.04 -11.98 -15.34
N ILE A 5 31.94 -13.32 -15.38
CA ILE A 5 30.67 -14.05 -15.31
C ILE A 5 29.99 -13.95 -13.92
N ASP A 6 30.76 -13.83 -12.82
CA ASP A 6 30.21 -13.65 -11.46
C ASP A 6 29.65 -12.24 -11.24
N THR A 7 30.19 -11.25 -11.96
CA THR A 7 29.77 -9.84 -11.86
C THR A 7 28.45 -9.61 -12.61
N GLU A 8 28.24 -10.26 -13.75
CA GLU A 8 26.95 -10.26 -14.46
C GLU A 8 25.85 -10.97 -13.65
N LEU A 9 26.12 -12.13 -13.05
CA LEU A 9 25.14 -12.82 -12.18
C LEU A 9 24.78 -11.98 -10.94
N LYS A 10 25.76 -11.35 -10.27
CA LYS A 10 25.48 -10.45 -9.14
C LYS A 10 24.77 -9.16 -9.57
N GLY A 11 25.01 -8.68 -10.79
CA GLY A 11 24.34 -7.53 -11.38
C GLY A 11 22.86 -7.80 -11.60
N LEU A 12 22.54 -8.94 -12.22
CA LEU A 12 21.17 -9.42 -12.44
C LEU A 12 20.42 -9.66 -11.13
N ASP A 13 21.04 -10.32 -10.15
CA ASP A 13 20.42 -10.52 -8.84
C ASP A 13 20.18 -9.20 -8.08
N ARG A 14 21.07 -8.21 -8.21
CA ARG A 14 20.86 -6.88 -7.63
C ARG A 14 19.74 -6.14 -8.33
N LEU A 15 19.67 -6.21 -9.65
CA LEU A 15 18.59 -5.60 -10.43
C LEU A 15 17.25 -6.24 -10.04
N GLN A 16 17.18 -7.57 -9.95
CA GLN A 16 15.98 -8.30 -9.54
C GLN A 16 15.54 -7.90 -8.13
N ARG A 17 16.45 -7.85 -7.16
CA ARG A 17 16.14 -7.39 -5.79
C ARG A 17 15.67 -5.93 -5.74
N ASN A 18 16.26 -5.06 -6.55
CA ASN A 18 15.85 -3.65 -6.62
C ASN A 18 14.47 -3.49 -7.26
N ILE A 19 14.16 -4.29 -8.28
CA ILE A 19 12.85 -4.34 -8.92
C ILE A 19 11.80 -4.87 -7.95
N GLU A 20 12.07 -5.95 -7.23
CA GLU A 20 11.15 -6.50 -6.21
C GLU A 20 10.85 -5.48 -5.10
N SER A 21 11.89 -4.82 -4.58
CA SER A 21 11.71 -3.77 -3.55
C SER A 21 10.88 -2.59 -4.06
N SER A 22 11.11 -2.16 -5.30
CA SER A 22 10.37 -1.05 -5.91
C SER A 22 8.93 -1.43 -6.20
N SER A 23 8.70 -2.63 -6.75
CA SER A 23 7.36 -3.18 -7.00
C SER A 23 6.54 -3.31 -5.72
N ASN A 24 7.16 -3.74 -4.62
CA ASN A 24 6.47 -3.83 -3.33
C ASN A 24 6.03 -2.45 -2.81
N LYS A 25 6.88 -1.42 -2.96
CA LYS A 25 6.53 -0.04 -2.60
C LYS A 25 5.40 0.51 -3.47
N ILE A 26 5.45 0.25 -4.78
CA ILE A 26 4.42 0.67 -5.74
C ILE A 26 3.09 -0.01 -5.43
N SER A 27 3.09 -1.33 -5.17
CA SER A 27 1.89 -2.08 -4.81
C SER A 27 1.24 -1.50 -3.54
N LEU A 28 2.04 -1.20 -2.51
CA LEU A 28 1.54 -0.55 -1.30
C LEU A 28 0.92 0.83 -1.59
N ALA A 29 1.61 1.68 -2.35
CA ALA A 29 1.10 3.01 -2.72
C ALA A 29 -0.21 2.93 -3.51
N LEU A 30 -0.34 1.93 -4.40
CA LEU A 30 -1.56 1.65 -5.14
C LEU A 30 -2.71 1.22 -4.23
N ILE A 31 -2.47 0.32 -3.28
CA ILE A 31 -3.50 -0.12 -2.34
C ILE A 31 -4.01 1.06 -1.52
N VAL A 32 -3.12 1.90 -1.00
CA VAL A 32 -3.50 3.11 -0.25
C VAL A 32 -4.29 4.07 -1.13
N SER A 33 -3.84 4.31 -2.37
CA SER A 33 -4.52 5.21 -3.31
C SER A 33 -5.91 4.71 -3.68
N ALA A 34 -6.06 3.40 -3.92
CA ALA A 34 -7.36 2.79 -4.21
C ALA A 34 -8.34 2.95 -3.06
N ILE A 35 -7.90 2.73 -1.81
CA ILE A 35 -8.74 2.93 -0.62
C ILE A 35 -9.18 4.39 -0.50
N LEU A 36 -8.29 5.35 -0.73
CA LEU A 36 -8.60 6.78 -0.69
C LEU A 36 -9.63 7.16 -1.77
N VAL A 37 -9.42 6.73 -3.01
CA VAL A 37 -10.34 7.02 -4.12
C VAL A 37 -11.71 6.37 -3.89
N SER A 38 -11.75 5.10 -3.46
CA SER A 38 -13.00 4.40 -3.14
C SER A 38 -13.76 5.10 -2.00
N SER A 39 -13.07 5.51 -0.93
CA SER A 39 -13.70 6.25 0.16
C SER A 39 -14.25 7.61 -0.31
N SER A 40 -13.49 8.33 -1.13
CA SER A 40 -13.93 9.62 -1.67
C SER A 40 -15.16 9.49 -2.58
N LEU A 41 -15.24 8.40 -3.36
CA LEU A 41 -16.36 8.15 -4.26
C LEU A 41 -17.66 7.85 -3.48
N VAL A 42 -17.56 7.09 -2.38
CA VAL A 42 -18.68 6.79 -1.48
C VAL A 42 -19.18 8.04 -0.76
N VAL A 43 -18.26 8.90 -0.31
CA VAL A 43 -18.60 10.19 0.33
C VAL A 43 -19.27 11.14 -0.67
N ALA A 44 -18.73 11.25 -1.89
CA ALA A 44 -19.26 12.16 -2.91
C ALA A 44 -20.68 11.80 -3.38
N ASN A 45 -21.01 10.51 -3.42
CA ASN A 45 -22.31 10.05 -3.93
C ASN A 45 -23.36 9.80 -2.82
N GLN A 46 -23.05 10.05 -1.55
CA GLN A 46 -23.96 9.77 -0.41
C GLN A 46 -24.56 8.35 -0.45
N ILE A 47 -23.80 7.37 -0.96
CA ILE A 47 -24.29 6.00 -1.15
C ILE A 47 -24.29 5.31 0.22
N GLY A 48 -25.49 4.96 0.70
CA GLY A 48 -25.71 4.26 1.99
C GLY A 48 -26.48 5.10 3.02
N PRO A 49 -26.88 4.49 4.15
CA PRO A 49 -27.58 5.21 5.21
C PRO A 49 -26.70 6.35 5.74
N THR A 50 -27.11 7.57 5.43
CA THR A 50 -26.48 8.80 5.92
C THR A 50 -26.98 9.08 7.33
N TRP A 51 -26.08 9.14 8.30
CA TRP A 51 -26.41 9.57 9.66
C TRP A 51 -25.87 10.99 9.84
N HIS A 52 -26.75 11.97 10.03
CA HIS A 52 -26.40 13.39 10.19
C HIS A 52 -25.60 14.00 9.03
N GLY A 53 -25.81 13.53 7.79
CA GLY A 53 -25.10 14.03 6.60
C GLY A 53 -23.73 13.39 6.35
N VAL A 54 -23.31 12.43 7.18
CA VAL A 54 -22.07 11.66 7.01
C VAL A 54 -22.41 10.22 6.61
N SER A 55 -21.76 9.69 5.58
CA SER A 55 -21.96 8.30 5.15
C SER A 55 -21.35 7.33 6.16
N VAL A 56 -22.19 6.51 6.81
CA VAL A 56 -21.76 5.50 7.79
C VAL A 56 -20.82 4.47 7.16
N LEU A 57 -21.03 4.15 5.87
CA LEU A 57 -20.14 3.28 5.10
C LEU A 57 -18.77 3.92 4.84
N GLY A 58 -18.73 5.24 4.60
CA GLY A 58 -17.47 5.96 4.47
C GLY A 58 -16.68 5.99 5.79
N LEU A 59 -17.38 6.23 6.90
CA LEU A 59 -16.76 6.28 8.23
C LEU A 59 -16.19 4.91 8.64
N SER A 60 -16.91 3.82 8.40
CA SER A 60 -16.41 2.47 8.69
C SER A 60 -15.19 2.11 7.84
N GLY A 61 -15.18 2.51 6.57
CA GLY A 61 -14.00 2.38 5.69
C GLY A 61 -12.79 3.18 6.20
N TYR A 62 -13.01 4.40 6.67
CA TYR A 62 -11.94 5.25 7.23
C TYR A 62 -11.33 4.65 8.50
N VAL A 63 -12.18 4.12 9.38
CA VAL A 63 -11.76 3.44 10.61
C VAL A 63 -10.96 2.17 10.30
N LEU A 64 -11.44 1.34 9.36
CA LEU A 64 -10.72 0.14 8.91
C LEU A 64 -9.37 0.47 8.27
N ALA A 65 -9.32 1.51 7.42
CA ALA A 65 -8.09 1.97 6.80
C ALA A 65 -7.07 2.45 7.85
N GLY A 66 -7.51 3.22 8.84
CA GLY A 66 -6.67 3.65 9.96
C GLY A 66 -6.13 2.47 10.76
N LEU A 67 -6.96 1.46 11.05
CA LEU A 67 -6.56 0.27 11.79
C LEU A 67 -5.49 -0.55 11.06
N ILE A 68 -5.67 -0.74 9.74
CA ILE A 68 -4.70 -1.43 8.88
C ILE A 68 -3.40 -0.63 8.80
N GLY A 69 -3.49 0.70 8.63
CA GLY A 69 -2.33 1.58 8.59
C GLY A 69 -1.49 1.53 9.87
N VAL A 70 -2.14 1.61 11.04
CA VAL A 70 -1.47 1.50 12.34
C VAL A 70 -0.82 0.13 12.53
N ARG A 71 -1.50 -0.96 12.12
CA ARG A 71 -0.93 -2.30 12.20
C ARG A 71 0.33 -2.43 11.33
N ILE A 72 0.34 -1.87 10.13
CA ILE A 72 1.50 -1.88 9.23
C ILE A 72 2.63 -1.02 9.79
N ALA A 73 2.33 0.17 10.33
CA ALA A 73 3.32 1.04 10.94
C ALA A 73 4.00 0.37 12.13
N TRP A 74 3.23 -0.29 13.01
CA TRP A 74 3.76 -1.05 14.13
C TRP A 74 4.62 -2.22 13.64
N ALA A 75 4.13 -3.00 12.68
CA ALA A 75 4.87 -4.13 12.12
C ALA A 75 6.18 -3.69 11.43
N THR A 76 6.23 -2.48 10.89
CA THR A 76 7.44 -1.91 10.26
C THR A 76 8.43 -1.44 11.32
N ILE A 77 7.96 -0.80 12.39
CA ILE A 77 8.84 -0.27 13.46
C ILE A 77 9.48 -1.39 14.30
N GLY A 78 8.77 -2.50 14.52
CA GLY A 78 9.29 -3.64 15.28
C GLY A 78 10.18 -4.59 14.47
N ARG A 79 10.41 -4.29 13.18
CA ARG A 79 11.17 -5.16 12.25
C ARG A 79 12.50 -4.55 11.82
N PHE A 80 13.00 -3.57 12.57
CA PHE A 80 14.37 -3.06 12.51
C PHE A 80 15.11 -3.41 13.80
#